data_AF-A0A1J3FE95-F1
#
_entry.id   AF-A0A1J3FE95-F1
#
_cell.length_a   1.000
_cell.length_b   1.000
_cell.length_c   1.000
_cell.angle_alpha   90.00
_cell.angle_beta   90.00
_cell.angle_gamma   90.00
#
_symmetry.space_group_name_H-M   'P 1'
#
loop_
_entity.id
_entity.type
_entity.pdbx_description
1 polymer ?
#
loop_
_entity_poly.entity_id
_entity_poly.type
_entity_poly.pdbx_seq_one_letter_code
_entity_poly.pdbx_strand_id
1 'polypeptide(L)'
;PEWIYKDLEKRDNERLDGNGITCEEEVMEKKMTLVGLWCIQPSPSDRPSMNRVVEMMEGSVDVLEVPPRLVLKTLPHLQDTSTLSEDISVYTEVCVP
;
A
#
# COMPACT_ATOMS: atom_id res chain seq x y z
N PRO A 1 7.55 0.65 -6.53
CA PRO A 1 8.73 1.44 -6.95
C PRO A 1 9.62 1.76 -5.75
N GLU A 2 10.93 1.54 -5.82
CA GLU A 2 11.83 1.67 -4.66
C GLU A 2 12.05 3.13 -4.21
N TRP A 3 11.87 4.10 -5.12
CA TRP A 3 12.07 5.53 -4.87
C TRP A 3 11.23 6.07 -3.70
N ILE A 4 10.03 5.52 -3.46
CA ILE A 4 9.14 5.96 -2.38
C ILE A 4 9.77 5.69 -1.01
N TYR A 5 10.40 4.53 -0.84
CA TYR A 5 11.06 4.16 0.42
C TYR A 5 12.31 5.02 0.66
N LYS A 6 13.07 5.30 -0.40
CA LYS A 6 14.23 6.20 -0.34
C LYS A 6 13.83 7.64 0.01
N ASP A 7 12.71 8.11 -0.53
CA ASP A 7 12.18 9.44 -0.21
C ASP A 7 11.76 9.54 1.26
N LEU A 8 11.06 8.53 1.78
CA LEU A 8 10.70 8.44 3.20
C LEU A 8 11.94 8.43 4.10
N GLU A 9 12.96 7.63 3.77
CA GLU A 9 14.23 7.58 4.49
C GLU A 9 14.97 8.93 4.44
N LYS A 10 14.97 9.62 3.30
CA LYS A 10 15.61 10.93 3.14
C LYS A 10 14.93 12.00 4.00
N ARG A 11 13.60 12.06 4.00
CA ARG A 11 12.82 13.01 4.82
C ARG A 11 13.05 12.78 6.32
N ASP A 12 13.20 11.54 6.76
CA ASP A 12 13.51 11.23 8.17
C ASP A 12 14.91 11.69 8.58
N ASN A 13 15.89 11.59 7.70
CA ASN A 13 17.24 12.09 7.96
C ASN A 13 17.31 13.62 7.96
N GLU A 14 16.56 14.30 7.09
CA GLU A 14 16.51 15.78 7.03
C GLU A 14 15.89 16.41 8.29
N ARG A 15 14.95 15.73 8.97
CA ARG A 15 14.41 16.18 10.29
C ARG A 15 15.48 16.23 11.39
N LEU A 16 16.54 15.42 11.29
CA LEU A 16 17.60 15.33 12.29
C LEU A 16 18.68 16.41 12.15
N ASP A 17 18.84 16.99 10.94
CA ASP A 17 20.00 17.84 10.59
C ASP A 17 19.77 19.36 10.74
N GLY A 18 18.60 19.79 11.22
CA GLY A 18 18.43 21.14 11.76
C GLY A 18 17.74 22.14 10.83
N ASN A 19 16.41 22.15 10.92
CA ASN A 19 15.56 23.34 10.95
C ASN A 19 14.14 22.84 11.24
N GLY A 20 13.84 22.52 12.50
CA GLY A 20 12.69 21.70 12.95
C GLY A 20 11.29 22.27 12.74
N ILE A 21 11.04 23.00 11.65
CA ILE A 21 9.73 23.50 11.24
C ILE A 21 9.31 22.71 9.99
N THR A 22 8.86 21.47 10.18
CA THR A 22 8.08 20.76 9.16
C THR A 22 6.70 21.39 9.11
N CYS A 23 6.21 21.76 7.92
CA CYS A 23 4.85 22.29 7.79
C CYS A 23 3.81 21.19 8.02
N GLU A 24 2.61 21.57 8.44
CA GLU A 24 1.50 20.62 8.66
C GLU A 24 1.17 19.82 7.39
N GLU A 25 1.35 20.44 6.22
CA GLU A 25 1.18 19.82 4.91
C GLU A 25 2.16 18.66 4.69
N GLU A 26 3.46 18.86 4.95
CA GLU A 26 4.49 17.81 4.80
C GLU A 26 4.23 16.63 5.74
N VAL A 27 3.80 16.92 6.98
CA VAL A 27 3.40 15.87 7.95
C VAL A 27 2.21 15.07 7.42
N MET A 28 1.24 15.75 6.81
CA MET A 28 0.05 15.12 6.24
C MET A 28 0.36 14.29 5.01
N GLU A 29 1.20 14.79 4.10
CA GLU A 29 1.68 14.05 2.93
C GLU A 29 2.39 12.76 3.34
N LYS A 30 3.31 12.84 4.30
CA LYS A 30 4.04 11.68 4.80
C LYS A 30 3.09 10.66 5.43
N LYS A 31 2.15 11.13 6.25
CA LYS A 31 1.14 10.27 6.90
C LYS A 31 0.26 9.57 5.86
N MET A 32 -0.26 10.30 4.88
CA MET A 32 -1.07 9.76 3.79
C MET A 32 -0.30 8.72 2.97
N THR A 33 0.99 8.98 2.72
CA THR A 33 1.87 8.05 2.00
C THR A 33 2.04 6.74 2.79
N LEU A 34 2.36 6.81 4.08
CA LEU A 34 2.53 5.63 4.93
C LEU A 34 1.24 4.81 5.03
N VAL A 35 0.11 5.46 5.32
CA VAL A 35 -1.21 4.81 5.39
C VAL A 35 -1.59 4.18 4.05
N GLY A 36 -1.38 4.91 2.95
CA GLY A 36 -1.63 4.39 1.60
C GLY A 36 -0.79 3.15 1.29
N LEU A 37 0.50 3.16 1.63
CA LEU A 37 1.40 2.02 1.45
C LEU A 37 0.96 0.78 2.27
N TRP A 38 0.40 0.96 3.46
CA TRP A 38 -0.21 -0.12 4.25
C TRP A 38 -1.47 -0.68 3.58
N CYS A 39 -2.32 0.19 3.02
CA CYS A 39 -3.59 -0.22 2.40
C CYS A 39 -3.41 -1.02 1.09
N ILE A 40 -2.34 -0.75 0.33
CA ILE A 40 -2.09 -1.40 -0.97
C ILE A 40 -1.25 -2.67 -0.88
N GLN A 41 -1.03 -3.22 0.32
CA GLN A 41 -0.23 -4.42 0.48
C GLN A 41 -0.79 -5.61 -0.34
N PRO A 42 0.06 -6.44 -0.98
CA PRO A 42 -0.40 -7.49 -1.88
C PRO A 42 -1.17 -8.58 -1.13
N SER A 43 -0.72 -8.91 0.08
CA SER A 43 -1.40 -9.84 0.97
C SER A 43 -2.55 -9.12 1.68
N PRO A 44 -3.78 -9.65 1.64
CA PRO A 44 -4.90 -9.08 2.41
C PRO A 44 -4.64 -9.06 3.91
N SER A 45 -3.89 -10.03 4.43
CA SER A 45 -3.55 -10.13 5.86
C SER A 45 -2.61 -9.03 6.34
N ASP A 46 -1.88 -8.40 5.43
CA ASP A 46 -0.95 -7.31 5.75
C ASP A 46 -1.64 -5.94 5.69
N ARG A 47 -2.90 -5.88 5.22
CA ARG A 47 -3.66 -4.64 5.15
C ARG A 47 -4.29 -4.31 6.50
N PRO A 48 -4.23 -3.06 6.97
CA PRO A 48 -4.93 -2.65 8.18
C PRO A 48 -6.45 -2.70 8.00
N SER A 49 -7.16 -2.91 9.11
CA SER A 49 -8.62 -2.71 9.14
C SER A 49 -8.96 -1.23 8.98
N MET A 50 -10.19 -0.92 8.56
CA MET A 50 -10.61 0.50 8.40
C MET A 50 -10.50 1.28 9.72
N ASN A 51 -10.85 0.67 10.86
CA ASN A 51 -10.68 1.30 12.17
C ASN A 51 -9.21 1.64 12.43
N ARG A 52 -8.30 0.73 12.09
CA ARG A 52 -6.86 0.97 12.23
C ARG A 52 -6.38 2.09 11.30
N VAL A 53 -6.91 2.18 10.08
CA VAL A 53 -6.61 3.27 9.15
C VAL A 53 -7.03 4.63 9.75
N VAL A 54 -8.22 4.72 10.35
CA VAL A 54 -8.68 5.94 11.03
C VAL A 54 -7.77 6.30 12.20
N GLU A 55 -7.42 5.33 13.05
CA GLU A 55 -6.46 5.55 14.15
C GLU A 55 -5.10 6.06 13.65
N MET A 56 -4.60 5.52 12.55
CA MET A 56 -3.34 5.96 11.94
C MET A 56 -3.44 7.39 11.40
N MET A 57 -4.60 7.77 10.87
CA MET A 57 -4.87 9.10 10.33
C MET A 57 -4.99 10.17 11.42
N GLU A 58 -5.71 9.85 12.49
CA GLU A 58 -5.91 10.74 13.65
C GLU A 58 -4.68 10.80 14.57
N GLY A 59 -3.87 9.74 14.61
CA GLY A 59 -2.67 9.62 15.45
C GLY A 59 -1.44 10.39 14.95
N SER A 60 -0.31 10.26 15.65
CA SER A 60 0.96 10.88 15.25
C SER A 60 1.66 10.10 14.14
N VAL A 61 2.28 10.81 13.19
CA VAL A 61 3.10 10.21 12.12
C VAL A 61 4.33 9.48 12.68
N ASP A 62 4.85 9.89 13.85
CA ASP A 62 6.05 9.30 14.44
C ASP A 62 5.81 7.88 14.99
N VAL A 63 4.54 7.48 15.16
CA VAL A 63 4.13 6.14 15.61
C VAL A 63 3.89 5.21 14.42
N LEU A 64 3.87 5.74 13.19
CA LEU A 64 3.62 4.96 11.99
C LEU A 64 4.93 4.35 11.48
N GLU A 65 4.99 3.02 11.49
CA GLU A 65 6.09 2.27 10.89
C GLU A 65 5.95 2.18 9.36
N VAL A 66 7.09 2.09 8.69
CA VAL A 66 7.14 1.85 7.25
C VAL A 66 6.64 0.44 6.96
N PRO A 67 5.62 0.27 6.10
CA PRO A 67 5.07 -1.05 5.79
C PRO A 67 6.09 -1.95 5.08
N PRO A 68 5.85 -3.28 5.08
CA PRO A 68 6.65 -4.22 4.30
C PRO A 68 6.84 -3.75 2.86
N ARG A 69 8.06 -3.97 2.34
CA ARG A 69 8.36 -3.63 0.95
C ARG A 69 7.44 -4.44 0.05
N LEU A 70 6.79 -3.75 -0.89
CA LEU A 70 5.98 -4.35 -1.94
C LEU A 70 6.88 -5.20 -2.85
N VAL A 71 7.18 -6.42 -2.43
CA VAL A 71 7.80 -7.42 -3.30
C VAL A 71 6.68 -7.95 -4.15
N LEU A 72 6.56 -7.40 -5.37
CA LEU A 72 5.82 -8.07 -6.42
C LEU A 72 6.51 -9.43 -6.59
N LYS A 73 5.91 -10.48 -6.03
CA LYS A 73 6.22 -11.83 -6.48
C LYS A 73 5.92 -11.77 -7.96
N THR A 74 6.97 -11.80 -8.78
CA THR A 74 6.84 -11.98 -10.21
C THR A 74 5.92 -13.19 -10.36
N LEU A 75 4.66 -12.95 -10.77
CA LEU A 75 3.84 -14.03 -11.30
C LEU A 75 4.75 -14.68 -12.33
N PRO A 76 5.08 -15.98 -12.22
CA PRO A 76 5.78 -16.64 -13.30
C PRO A 76 4.87 -16.46 -14.51
N HIS A 77 5.24 -15.49 -15.34
CA HIS A 77 4.99 -15.42 -16.75
C HIS A 77 3.61 -15.99 -17.11
N LEU A 78 2.58 -15.13 -17.10
CA LEU A 78 1.36 -15.39 -17.84
C LEU A 78 1.72 -15.44 -19.34
N GLN A 79 2.31 -16.55 -19.77
CA GLN A 79 2.18 -17.05 -21.12
C GLN A 79 1.61 -18.44 -20.97
N ASP A 80 0.61 -18.71 -21.80
CA ASP A 80 -0.19 -19.93 -21.89
C ASP A 80 -1.46 -19.94 -21.01
N THR A 81 -2.33 -18.94 -21.17
CA THR A 81 -3.77 -19.17 -21.01
C THR A 81 -4.38 -19.59 -22.36
N SER A 82 -3.99 -20.77 -22.83
CA SER A 82 -4.83 -21.61 -23.71
C SER A 82 -5.36 -22.74 -22.85
N THR A 83 -6.38 -22.48 -22.01
CA THR A 83 -7.30 -23.50 -21.46
C THR A 83 -8.47 -22.95 -20.63
N LEU A 84 -8.55 -21.65 -20.30
CA LEU A 84 -9.74 -21.09 -19.62
C LEU A 84 -10.96 -20.89 -20.54
N SER A 85 -11.13 -21.71 -21.58
CA SER A 85 -12.25 -21.61 -22.51
C SER A 85 -13.48 -22.43 -22.09
N GLU A 86 -13.40 -23.31 -21.09
CA GLU A 86 -14.50 -24.25 -20.81
C GLU A 86 -15.30 -23.95 -19.53
N ASP A 87 -14.75 -23.24 -18.54
CA ASP A 87 -15.43 -23.09 -17.23
C ASP A 87 -16.25 -21.81 -17.06
N ILE A 88 -16.26 -20.89 -18.05
CA ILE A 88 -17.10 -19.67 -17.99
C ILE A 88 -18.54 -19.96 -18.47
N SER A 89 -18.76 -21.02 -19.25
CA SER A 89 -20.09 -21.39 -19.76
C SER A 89 -21.06 -21.82 -18.66
N VAL A 90 -20.57 -22.42 -17.57
CA VAL A 90 -21.44 -23.04 -16.56
C VAL A 90 -22.11 -22.01 -15.65
N TYR A 91 -21.45 -20.87 -15.39
CA TYR A 91 -22.01 -19.83 -14.53
C TYR A 91 -22.90 -18.83 -15.28
N THR A 92 -22.80 -18.73 -16.60
CA THR A 92 -23.64 -17.83 -17.40
C THR A 92 -25.01 -18.39 -17.74
N GLU A 93 -25.25 -19.71 -17.61
CA GLU A 93 -26.57 -20.31 -17.83
C GLU A 93 -27.50 -20.31 -16.60
N VAL A 94 -26.99 -19.99 -15.40
CA VAL A 94 -27.79 -20.06 -14.15
C VAL A 94 -28.45 -18.72 -13.76
N CYS A 95 -28.12 -17.62 -14.44
CA CYS A 95 -28.75 -16.32 -14.18
C CYS A 95 -29.16 -15.62 -15.48
N VAL A 96 -30.22 -16.11 -16.10
CA VAL A 96 -31.12 -15.27 -16.91
C VAL A 96 -32.56 -15.64 -16.51
N PRO A 97 -33.41 -14.68 -16.08
CA PRO A 97 -34.82 -14.95 -15.78
C PRO A 97 -35.64 -15.29 -17.03
#